data_AF-A0A3D8LAC1-F1
#
_entry.id   AF-A0A3D8LAC1-F1
#
_cell.length_a   1.000
_cell.length_b   1.000
_cell.length_c   1.000
_cell.angle_alpha   90.00
_cell.angle_beta   90.00
_cell.angle_gamma   90.00
#
_symmetry.space_group_name_H-M   'P 1'
#
loop_
_entity.id
_entity.type
_entity.pdbx_description
1 polymer ?
#
loop_
_entity_poly.entity_id
_entity_poly.type
_entity_poly.pdbx_seq_one_letter_code
_entity_poly.pdbx_strand_id
1 'polypeptide(L)' 'MADIDIYMKLATLPDDMKKEVGDFVDFLKSKAKAKRKVEVQRKAGLAKGLIKMKEDFDEPLNDFEEYL' A
#
# COMPACT_ATOMS: atom_id res chain seq x y z
N MET A 1 20.29 -17.92 -13.00
CA MET A 1 21.60 -17.45 -13.55
C MET A 1 22.05 -16.15 -12.89
N ALA A 2 21.18 -15.15 -12.68
CA ALA A 2 21.56 -13.87 -12.06
C ALA A 2 22.12 -13.94 -10.62
N ASP A 3 21.72 -14.93 -9.81
CA ASP A 3 22.12 -15.01 -8.39
C ASP A 3 23.61 -15.30 -8.18
N ILE A 4 24.21 -16.07 -9.09
CA ILE A 4 25.64 -16.45 -9.04
C ILE A 4 26.52 -15.23 -9.39
N ASP A 5 26.11 -14.43 -10.38
CA ASP A 5 26.84 -13.23 -10.79
C ASP A 5 26.87 -12.16 -9.69
N ILE A 6 25.78 -12.05 -8.92
CA ILE A 6 25.70 -11.15 -7.76
C ILE A 6 26.66 -11.63 -6.67
N TYR A 7 26.66 -12.93 -6.36
CA TYR A 7 27.55 -13.48 -5.34
C TYR A 7 29.03 -13.27 -5.67
N MET A 8 29.44 -13.47 -6.93
CA MET A 8 30.82 -13.23 -7.35
C MET A 8 31.23 -11.76 -7.17
N LYS A 9 30.33 -10.82 -7.51
CA LYS A 9 30.59 -9.39 -7.30
C LYS A 9 30.73 -9.08 -5.81
N LEU A 10 29.85 -9.60 -4.96
CA LEU A 10 29.90 -9.45 -3.50
C LEU A 10 31.17 -10.03 -2.86
N ALA A 11 31.66 -11.16 -3.39
CA ALA A 11 32.88 -11.80 -2.90
C ALA A 11 34.14 -10.97 -3.19
N THR A 12 34.15 -10.16 -4.26
CA THR A 12 35.29 -9.29 -4.61
C THR A 12 35.37 -7.98 -3.82
N LEU A 13 34.34 -7.64 -3.04
CA LEU A 13 34.32 -6.39 -2.29
C LEU A 13 35.15 -6.47 -0.98
N PRO A 14 35.76 -5.36 -0.56
CA PRO A 14 36.31 -5.18 0.78
C PRO A 14 35.25 -5.33 1.89
N ASP A 15 35.68 -5.66 3.10
CA ASP A 15 34.76 -5.96 4.23
C ASP A 15 33.95 -4.74 4.70
N ASP A 16 34.49 -3.54 4.54
CA ASP A 16 33.81 -2.26 4.74
C ASP A 16 32.64 -2.10 3.76
N MET A 17 32.85 -2.37 2.47
CA MET A 17 31.80 -2.26 1.46
C MET A 17 30.76 -3.39 1.58
N LYS A 18 31.14 -4.58 2.06
CA LYS A 18 30.17 -5.65 2.36
C LYS A 18 29.16 -5.24 3.44
N LYS A 19 29.59 -4.45 4.43
CA LYS A 19 28.68 -3.91 5.45
C LYS A 19 27.65 -2.97 4.84
N GLU A 20 28.10 -2.03 4.00
CA GLU A 20 27.20 -1.10 3.31
C GLU A 20 26.18 -1.83 2.41
N VAL A 21 26.62 -2.90 1.73
CA VAL A 21 25.70 -3.74 0.95
C VAL A 21 24.68 -4.43 1.86
N GLY A 22 25.10 -4.94 3.02
CA GLY A 22 24.20 -5.52 4.02
C GLY A 22 23.12 -4.53 4.45
N ASP A 23 23.53 -3.32 4.82
CA ASP A 23 22.63 -2.23 5.22
C ASP A 23 21.68 -1.86 4.08
N PHE A 24 22.17 -1.81 2.84
CA PHE A 24 21.36 -1.51 1.66
C PHE A 24 20.34 -2.62 1.37
N VAL A 25 20.71 -3.89 1.55
CA VAL A 25 19.78 -5.01 1.40
C VAL A 25 18.67 -4.94 2.44
N ASP A 26 18.99 -4.58 3.69
CA ASP A 26 17.99 -4.41 4.74
C ASP A 26 17.11 -3.19 4.51
N PHE A 27 17.66 -2.10 3.96
CA PHE A 27 16.90 -0.97 3.46
C PHE A 27 15.92 -1.38 2.34
N LEU A 28 16.36 -2.17 1.36
CA LEU A 28 15.48 -2.66 0.28
C LEU A 28 14.37 -3.57 0.81
N LYS A 29 14.67 -4.45 1.78
CA LYS A 29 13.65 -5.28 2.46
C LYS A 29 12.62 -4.43 3.18
N SER A 30 13.04 -3.39 3.89
CA SER A 30 12.13 -2.49 4.62
C SER A 30 11.24 -1.70 3.64
N LYS A 31 11.82 -1.18 2.55
CA LYS A 31 11.08 -0.49 1.47
C LYS A 31 10.06 -1.39 0.78
N ALA A 32 10.41 -2.65 0.52
CA ALA A 32 9.50 -3.63 -0.06
C ALA A 32 8.33 -3.96 0.87
N LYS A 33 8.58 -4.06 2.19
CA LYS A 33 7.53 -4.24 3.20
C LYS A 33 6.64 -3.00 3.35
N ALA A 34 7.21 -1.79 3.30
CA ALA A 34 6.47 -0.54 3.38
C ALA A 34 5.48 -0.37 2.21
N LYS A 35 5.88 -0.73 0.99
CA LYS A 35 4.97 -0.73 -0.18
C LYS A 35 3.79 -1.70 -0.05
N ARG A 36 3.93 -2.78 0.72
CA ARG A 36 2.87 -3.78 0.93
C ARG A 36 1.90 -3.41 2.06
N LYS A 37 2.20 -2.40 2.87
CA LYS A 37 1.46 -2.04 4.09
C LYS A 37 0.58 -0.79 3.98
N VAL A 38 0.23 -0.39 2.76
CA VAL A 38 -0.73 0.72 2.58
C VAL A 38 -2.14 0.14 2.50
N GLU A 39 -2.55 -0.60 3.53
CA GLU A 39 -3.96 -0.65 3.89
C GLU A 39 -4.27 0.73 4.47
N VAL A 40 -4.57 1.71 3.62
CA VAL A 40 -5.08 2.99 4.10
C VAL A 40 -6.40 2.67 4.76
N GLN A 41 -6.38 2.54 6.08
CA GLN A 41 -7.60 2.50 6.87
C GLN A 41 -8.38 3.77 6.54
N ARG A 42 -9.54 3.62 5.89
CA ARG A 42 -10.34 4.75 5.46
C ARG A 42 -10.75 5.51 6.72
N LYS A 43 -10.39 6.79 6.78
CA LYS A 43 -10.79 7.65 7.90
C LYS A 43 -12.29 7.95 7.76
N ALA A 44 -13.08 7.45 8.71
CA ALA A 44 -14.51 7.77 8.78
C ALA A 44 -14.73 9.26 9.10
N GLY A 45 -15.86 9.81 8.66
CA GLY A 45 -16.28 11.17 9.03
C GLY A 45 -15.67 12.31 8.22
N LEU A 46 -14.90 12.03 7.15
CA LEU A 46 -14.36 13.08 6.27
C LEU A 46 -15.45 13.93 5.58
N ALA A 47 -16.65 13.39 5.41
CA ALA A 47 -17.80 14.09 4.84
C ALA A 47 -18.83 14.56 5.88
N LYS A 48 -18.50 14.52 7.18
CA LYS A 48 -19.44 14.91 8.25
C LYS A 48 -19.88 16.38 8.06
N GLY A 49 -21.19 16.58 7.93
CA GLY A 49 -21.79 17.91 7.74
C GLY A 49 -21.83 18.41 6.29
N LEU A 50 -21.26 17.67 5.33
CA LEU A 50 -21.32 18.01 3.91
C LEU A 50 -22.58 17.48 3.21
N ILE A 51 -23.22 16.46 3.79
CA ILE A 51 -24.40 15.81 3.25
C ILE A 51 -25.58 16.12 4.15
N LYS A 52 -26.68 16.59 3.55
CA LYS A 52 -27.98 16.73 4.21
C LYS A 52 -28.92 15.67 3.60
N MET A 53 -29.43 14.79 4.44
CA MET A 53 -30.45 13.81 4.04
C MET A 53 -31.81 14.49 4.08
N LYS A 54 -32.62 14.30 3.04
CA LYS A 54 -34.00 14.76 3.00
C LYS A 54 -34.88 13.81 3.82
N GLU A 55 -36.01 14.29 4.34
CA GLU A 55 -36.88 13.52 5.24
C GLU A 55 -37.53 12.31 4.56
N ASP A 56 -37.64 12.33 3.23
CA ASP A 56 -38.23 11.28 2.38
C ASP A 56 -37.18 10.31 1.81
N PHE A 57 -35.95 10.27 2.34
CA PHE A 57 -34.88 9.43 1.78
C PHE A 57 -35.24 7.93 1.76
N ASP A 58 -35.98 7.47 2.77
CA ASP A 58 -36.40 6.08 2.90
C ASP A 58 -37.74 5.79 2.17
N GLU A 59 -38.37 6.79 1.55
CA GLU A 59 -39.63 6.58 0.83
C GLU A 59 -39.39 5.79 -0.47
N PRO A 60 -40.32 4.89 -0.84
CA PRO A 60 -40.23 4.15 -2.08
C PRO A 60 -40.30 5.10 -3.28
N LEU A 61 -39.36 4.94 -4.22
CA LEU A 61 -39.37 5.67 -5.47
C LEU A 61 -40.21 4.91 -6.48
N ASN A 62 -41.39 5.43 -6.81
CA ASN A 62 -42.32 4.81 -7.78
C ASN A 62 -41.63 4.51 -9.13
N ASP A 63 -40.66 5.32 -9.54
CA ASP A 63 -39.89 5.15 -10.79
C ASP A 63 -38.94 3.93 -10.76
N PHE A 64 -38.74 3.30 -9.60
CA PHE A 64 -37.90 2.11 -9.41
C PHE A 64 -38.72 0.82 -9.22
N GLU A 65 -40.06 0.88 -9.24
CA GLU A 65 -40.90 -0.32 -9.12
C GLU A 65 -40.66 -1.34 -10.25
N GLU A 66 -40.27 -0.87 -11.44
CA GLU A 66 -39.98 -1.75 -12.58
C GLU A 66 -38.63 -2.50 -12.43
N TYR A 67 -37.78 -2.09 -11.47
CA TYR A 67 -36.43 -2.64 -11.25
C TYR A 67 -36.28 -3.47 -9.95
N LEU A 68 -37.30 -3.47 -9.08
CA LEU A 68 -37.37 -4.25 -7.85
C LEU A 68 -38.12 -5.58 -8.07
#